data_AF-A0A517MQ20-F1
#
_entry.id   AF-A0A517MQ20-F1
#
_cell.length_a   1.000
_cell.length_b   1.000
_cell.length_c   1.000
_cell.angle_alpha   90.00
_cell.angle_beta   90.00
_cell.angle_gamma   90.00
#
_symmetry.space_group_name_H-M   'P 1'
#
loop_
_entity.id
_entity.type
_entity.pdbx_description
1 polymer ?
#
loop_
_entity_poly.entity_id
_entity_poly.type
_entity_poly.pdbx_seq_one_letter_code
_entity_poly.pdbx_strand_id
1 'polypeptide(L)'
;MAKRRRSSRSGNSRRTTVRRDASGHGWILVPPKSVRERSEDLDEVRTMIEEGEPDIAIDELRWLLEGSSEMIEAHFLLGKLAVEVDNDLPLARGHFGFGYQIGMKALRAEKSPQPVPALHPANRTFFDAGRGLAWTLDALGKKEMALEVVEHLLYCDPNDPLNLGTWIDEIKTAGQQIVDVGSLFGPTS
;
A
#
# COMPACT_ATOMS: atom_id res chain seq x y z
N MET A 1 -41.03 21.18 21.59
CA MET A 1 -40.37 20.15 20.76
C MET A 1 -38.87 20.38 20.79
N ALA A 2 -38.10 19.58 21.54
CA ALA A 2 -36.65 19.72 21.64
C ALA A 2 -35.94 18.74 20.70
N LYS A 3 -35.15 19.29 19.77
CA LYS A 3 -34.40 18.55 18.75
C LYS A 3 -33.23 17.81 19.41
N ARG A 4 -33.39 16.50 19.58
CA ARG A 4 -32.39 15.58 20.15
C ARG A 4 -31.17 15.52 19.22
N ARG A 5 -30.07 16.20 19.57
CA ARG A 5 -28.77 16.05 18.89
C ARG A 5 -28.33 14.60 19.04
N ARG A 6 -28.21 13.87 17.93
CA ARG A 6 -27.59 12.54 17.90
C ARG A 6 -26.11 12.71 18.21
N SER A 7 -25.76 12.46 19.46
CA SER A 7 -24.38 12.20 19.87
C SER A 7 -23.89 10.98 19.07
N SER A 8 -22.96 11.19 18.15
CA SER A 8 -22.25 10.12 17.49
C SER A 8 -21.44 9.39 18.55
N ARG A 9 -21.90 8.20 18.94
CA ARG A 9 -21.09 7.26 19.71
C ARG A 9 -19.81 7.01 18.94
N SER A 10 -18.71 7.64 19.38
CA SER A 10 -17.34 7.28 19.03
C SER A 10 -17.08 5.86 19.56
N GLY A 11 -17.60 4.87 18.85
CA GLY A 11 -17.28 3.47 19.08
C GLY A 11 -15.79 3.28 18.84
N ASN A 12 -15.15 2.55 19.75
CA ASN A 12 -13.75 2.16 19.66
C ASN A 12 -13.57 1.21 18.44
N SER A 13 -13.59 1.76 17.23
CA SER A 13 -13.44 0.99 16.00
C SER A 13 -12.07 0.32 16.04
N ARG A 14 -12.08 -1.01 16.02
CA ARG A 14 -10.87 -1.84 15.90
C ARG A 14 -10.41 -1.97 14.45
N ARG A 15 -10.93 -1.15 13.54
CA ARG A 15 -10.65 -1.21 12.10
C ARG A 15 -10.24 0.15 11.58
N THR A 16 -9.37 0.13 10.59
CA THR A 16 -9.06 1.30 9.75
C THR A 16 -10.32 1.75 9.05
N THR A 17 -10.58 3.06 9.06
CA THR A 17 -11.71 3.69 8.36
C THR A 17 -11.19 4.74 7.40
N VAL A 18 -12.10 5.42 6.70
CA VAL A 18 -11.76 6.60 5.89
C VAL A 18 -12.60 7.78 6.32
N ARG A 19 -12.12 8.99 6.03
CA ARG A 19 -12.87 10.23 6.18
C ARG A 19 -12.39 11.26 5.15
N ARG A 20 -13.16 12.34 4.98
CA ARG A 20 -12.66 13.51 4.26
C ARG A 20 -11.47 14.14 5.00
N ASP A 21 -10.50 14.58 4.21
CA ASP A 21 -9.38 15.38 4.69
C ASP A 21 -9.86 16.75 5.21
N ALA A 22 -8.96 17.54 5.79
CA ALA A 22 -9.31 18.84 6.35
C ALA A 22 -9.74 19.86 5.28
N SER A 23 -9.20 19.75 4.05
CA SER A 23 -9.58 20.62 2.93
C SER A 23 -10.92 20.23 2.30
N GLY A 24 -11.37 18.99 2.51
CA GLY A 24 -12.57 18.42 1.90
C GLY A 24 -12.35 17.92 0.46
N HIS A 25 -11.16 18.10 -0.11
CA HIS A 25 -10.83 17.75 -1.49
C HIS A 25 -10.38 16.30 -1.68
N GLY A 26 -10.14 15.55 -0.61
CA GLY A 26 -9.73 14.15 -0.71
C GLY A 26 -10.20 13.29 0.46
N TRP A 27 -9.96 12.00 0.32
CA TRP A 27 -10.21 11.00 1.35
C TRP A 27 -8.91 10.50 1.93
N ILE A 28 -8.92 10.28 3.24
CA ILE A 28 -7.76 9.81 3.99
C ILE A 28 -8.11 8.60 4.83
N LEU A 29 -7.18 7.65 4.90
CA LEU A 29 -7.25 6.53 5.83
C LEU A 29 -7.09 7.03 7.27
N VAL A 30 -7.83 6.40 8.17
CA VAL A 30 -7.82 6.70 9.60
C VAL A 30 -7.54 5.40 10.33
N PRO A 31 -6.32 5.22 10.88
CA PRO A 31 -6.00 4.02 11.62
C PRO A 31 -6.85 3.94 12.91
N PRO A 32 -7.14 2.74 13.44
CA PRO A 32 -7.85 2.60 14.70
C PRO A 32 -7.04 3.16 15.87
N LYS A 33 -7.69 3.34 17.02
CA LYS A 33 -7.05 3.92 18.21
C LYS A 33 -5.80 3.14 18.63
N SER A 34 -5.85 1.81 18.59
CA SER A 34 -4.75 0.92 18.96
C SER A 34 -3.47 1.12 18.14
N VAL A 35 -3.60 1.51 16.87
CA VAL A 35 -2.45 1.83 16.00
C VAL A 35 -1.90 3.21 16.33
N ARG A 36 -2.77 4.21 16.55
CA ARG A 36 -2.34 5.57 16.90
C ARG A 36 -1.62 5.65 18.24
N GLU A 37 -2.00 4.81 19.20
CA GLU A 37 -1.33 4.71 20.50
C GLU A 37 0.05 4.04 20.41
N ARG A 38 0.44 3.50 19.25
CA ARG A 38 1.73 2.83 18.99
C ARG A 38 2.56 3.54 17.93
N SER A 39 2.29 4.82 17.69
CA SER A 39 3.05 5.58 16.68
C SER A 39 4.51 5.76 17.11
N GLU A 40 4.75 5.95 18.41
CA GLU A 40 6.11 6.08 18.96
C GLU A 40 6.88 4.77 18.80
N ASP A 41 6.27 3.61 19.07
CA ASP A 41 6.91 2.31 18.86
C ASP A 41 7.28 2.09 17.37
N LEU A 42 6.45 2.57 16.43
CA LEU A 42 6.78 2.54 15.00
C LEU A 42 7.96 3.47 14.66
N ASP A 43 8.09 4.62 15.32
CA ASP A 43 9.23 5.52 15.12
C ASP A 43 10.53 4.88 15.64
N GLU A 44 10.47 4.15 16.76
CA GLU A 44 11.60 3.35 17.28
C GLU A 44 12.00 2.25 16.29
N VAL A 45 11.04 1.51 15.73
CA VAL A 45 11.32 0.51 14.67
C VAL A 45 12.03 1.14 13.47
N ARG A 46 11.60 2.33 13.01
CA ARG A 46 12.28 2.99 11.89
C ARG A 46 13.73 3.32 12.24
N THR A 47 13.98 3.73 13.48
CA THR A 47 15.35 3.98 13.98
C THR A 47 16.18 2.70 13.96
N MET A 48 15.66 1.57 14.45
CA MET A 48 16.35 0.27 14.38
C MET A 48 16.71 -0.12 12.94
N ILE A 49 15.80 0.09 11.99
CA ILE A 49 16.06 -0.18 10.56
C ILE A 49 17.16 0.75 10.03
N GLU A 50 17.13 2.03 10.36
CA GLU A 50 18.14 3.02 9.96
C GLU A 50 19.53 2.72 10.56
N GLU A 51 19.58 2.18 11.77
CA GLU A 51 20.80 1.76 12.45
C GLU A 51 21.33 0.40 11.98
N GLY A 52 20.62 -0.27 11.07
CA GLY A 52 21.04 -1.54 10.49
C GLY A 52 20.81 -2.73 11.41
N GLU A 53 19.75 -2.68 12.23
CA GLU A 53 19.34 -3.74 13.16
C GLU A 53 18.06 -4.46 12.69
N PRO A 54 18.07 -5.14 11.52
CA PRO A 54 16.86 -5.69 10.92
C PRO A 54 16.22 -6.80 11.77
N ASP A 55 17.01 -7.63 12.46
CA ASP A 55 16.48 -8.72 13.28
C ASP A 55 15.64 -8.20 14.45
N ILE A 56 16.13 -7.16 15.13
CA ILE A 56 15.44 -6.49 16.23
C ILE A 56 14.17 -5.81 15.71
N ALA A 57 14.29 -5.08 14.59
CA ALA A 57 13.14 -4.45 13.95
C ALA A 57 12.05 -5.46 13.56
N ILE A 58 12.42 -6.64 13.04
CA ILE A 58 11.46 -7.70 12.66
C ILE A 58 10.70 -8.21 13.89
N ASP A 59 11.40 -8.48 14.99
CA ASP A 59 10.78 -8.97 16.22
C ASP A 59 9.83 -7.92 16.82
N GLU A 60 10.25 -6.65 16.84
CA GLU A 60 9.41 -5.54 17.33
C GLU A 60 8.17 -5.35 16.44
N LEU A 61 8.33 -5.40 15.12
CA LEU A 61 7.22 -5.32 14.17
C LEU A 61 6.20 -6.45 14.36
N ARG A 62 6.67 -7.67 14.65
CA ARG A 62 5.79 -8.81 14.96
C ARG A 62 5.02 -8.57 16.25
N TRP A 63 5.70 -8.09 17.30
CA TRP A 63 5.07 -7.72 18.56
C TRP A 63 3.99 -6.62 18.38
N LEU A 64 4.27 -5.59 17.58
CA LEU A 64 3.29 -4.55 17.26
C LEU A 64 2.03 -5.12 16.58
N LEU A 65 2.21 -6.07 15.66
CA LEU A 65 1.11 -6.71 14.96
C LEU A 65 0.28 -7.65 15.85
N GLU A 66 0.86 -8.24 16.90
CA GLU A 66 0.09 -8.93 17.95
C GLU A 66 -0.83 -7.95 18.69
N GLY A 67 -0.33 -6.74 18.97
CA GLY A 67 -1.11 -5.67 19.60
C GLY A 67 -2.18 -5.06 18.69
N SER A 68 -1.93 -4.98 17.37
CA SER A 68 -2.88 -4.43 16.41
C SER A 68 -2.57 -4.83 14.96
N SER A 69 -3.28 -5.84 14.45
CA SER A 69 -3.10 -6.32 13.06
C SER A 69 -3.51 -5.34 11.95
N GLU A 70 -4.18 -4.23 12.28
CA GLU A 70 -4.61 -3.18 11.35
C GLU A 70 -3.51 -2.15 11.01
N MET A 71 -2.29 -2.37 11.48
CA MET A 71 -1.16 -1.46 11.27
C MET A 71 -0.56 -1.65 9.88
N ILE A 72 -1.04 -0.86 8.90
CA ILE A 72 -0.56 -0.91 7.50
C ILE A 72 0.95 -0.75 7.41
N GLU A 73 1.53 0.12 8.24
CA GLU A 73 2.96 0.40 8.22
C GLU A 73 3.83 -0.74 8.71
N ALA A 74 3.44 -1.45 9.76
CA ALA A 74 4.19 -2.61 10.21
C ALA A 74 4.21 -3.70 9.13
N HIS A 75 3.09 -3.91 8.44
CA HIS A 75 3.05 -4.82 7.28
C HIS A 75 3.93 -4.31 6.13
N PHE A 76 3.93 -3.03 5.82
CA PHE A 76 4.81 -2.49 4.78
C PHE A 76 6.29 -2.70 5.13
N LEU A 77 6.71 -2.41 6.36
CA LEU A 77 8.10 -2.55 6.80
C LEU A 77 8.55 -4.02 6.84
N LEU A 78 7.72 -4.94 7.34
CA LEU A 78 8.01 -6.38 7.28
C LEU A 78 8.11 -6.87 5.83
N GLY A 79 7.26 -6.38 4.93
CA GLY A 79 7.34 -6.70 3.51
C GLY A 79 8.65 -6.22 2.89
N LYS A 80 9.08 -5.01 3.22
CA LYS A 80 10.35 -4.44 2.76
C LYS A 80 11.55 -5.24 3.28
N LEU A 81 11.59 -5.53 4.58
CA LEU A 81 12.67 -6.30 5.20
C LEU A 81 12.75 -7.73 4.64
N ALA A 82 11.62 -8.40 4.41
CA ALA A 82 11.60 -9.71 3.78
C ALA A 82 12.27 -9.71 2.39
N VAL A 83 12.12 -8.63 1.61
CA VAL A 83 12.83 -8.48 0.32
C VAL A 83 14.30 -8.17 0.53
N GLU A 84 14.60 -7.16 1.35
CA GLU A 84 15.94 -6.57 1.42
C GLU A 84 16.94 -7.42 2.20
N VAL A 85 16.47 -8.16 3.22
CA VAL A 85 17.32 -8.96 4.11
C VAL A 85 17.38 -10.40 3.63
N ASP A 86 16.22 -11.00 3.36
CA ASP A 86 16.12 -12.45 3.12
C ASP A 86 15.88 -12.81 1.65
N ASN A 87 15.57 -11.82 0.80
CA ASN A 87 15.10 -12.03 -0.58
C ASN A 87 13.89 -13.00 -0.65
N ASP A 88 13.02 -12.98 0.38
CA ASP A 88 11.84 -13.82 0.50
C ASP A 88 10.62 -13.13 -0.14
N LEU A 89 10.52 -13.27 -1.47
CA LEU A 89 9.40 -12.72 -2.24
C LEU A 89 8.02 -13.26 -1.80
N PRO A 90 7.85 -14.57 -1.49
CA PRO A 90 6.59 -15.07 -0.94
C PRO A 90 6.15 -14.39 0.36
N LEU A 91 7.07 -14.20 1.32
CA LEU A 91 6.79 -13.54 2.59
C LEU A 91 6.48 -12.06 2.38
N ALA A 92 7.30 -11.38 1.57
CA ALA A 92 7.10 -9.99 1.20
C ALA A 92 5.71 -9.76 0.59
N ARG A 93 5.30 -10.60 -0.37
CA ARG A 93 3.96 -10.57 -0.98
C ARG A 93 2.86 -10.70 0.07
N GLY A 94 3.06 -11.57 1.08
CA GLY A 94 2.12 -11.76 2.18
C GLY A 94 1.90 -10.47 2.97
N HIS A 95 2.99 -9.84 3.39
CA HIS A 95 2.96 -8.61 4.18
C HIS A 95 2.44 -7.40 3.39
N PHE A 96 2.98 -7.13 2.20
CA PHE A 96 2.46 -6.07 1.33
C PHE A 96 0.98 -6.27 1.01
N GLY A 97 0.59 -7.52 0.73
CA GLY A 97 -0.79 -7.92 0.50
C GLY A 97 -1.71 -7.58 1.67
N PHE A 98 -1.29 -7.88 2.90
CA PHE A 98 -2.10 -7.62 4.08
C PHE A 98 -2.26 -6.11 4.35
N GLY A 99 -1.16 -5.35 4.28
CA GLY A 99 -1.17 -3.89 4.40
C GLY A 99 -2.11 -3.22 3.38
N TYR A 100 -2.01 -3.63 2.12
CA TYR A 100 -2.89 -3.17 1.05
C TYR A 100 -4.36 -3.54 1.30
N GLN A 101 -4.64 -4.78 1.73
CA GLN A 101 -6.00 -5.25 2.01
C GLN A 101 -6.70 -4.49 3.13
N ILE A 102 -5.98 -3.99 4.14
CA ILE A 102 -6.55 -3.16 5.20
C ILE A 102 -7.12 -1.86 4.60
N GLY A 103 -6.32 -1.14 3.81
CA GLY A 103 -6.76 0.08 3.13
C GLY A 103 -7.92 -0.18 2.16
N MET A 104 -7.85 -1.27 1.38
CA MET A 104 -8.93 -1.71 0.49
C MET A 104 -10.25 -1.93 1.22
N LYS A 105 -10.22 -2.60 2.37
CA LYS A 105 -11.42 -2.85 3.19
C LYS A 105 -12.01 -1.54 3.71
N ALA A 106 -11.17 -0.62 4.15
CA ALA A 106 -11.59 0.70 4.63
C ALA A 106 -12.25 1.53 3.51
N LEU A 107 -11.65 1.55 2.31
CA LEU A 107 -12.19 2.25 1.14
C LEU A 107 -13.52 1.65 0.68
N ARG A 108 -13.60 0.32 0.57
CA ARG A 108 -14.83 -0.38 0.15
C ARG A 108 -15.99 -0.15 1.13
N ALA A 109 -15.71 -0.05 2.43
CA ALA A 109 -16.72 0.26 3.43
C ALA A 109 -17.37 1.65 3.19
N GLU A 110 -16.64 2.58 2.56
CA GLU A 110 -17.12 3.89 2.14
C GLU A 110 -17.41 3.96 0.62
N LYS A 111 -17.75 2.81 0.02
CA LYS A 111 -18.11 2.69 -1.41
C LYS A 111 -17.01 3.17 -2.37
N SER A 112 -15.75 2.92 -2.02
CA SER A 112 -14.56 3.22 -2.82
C SER A 112 -14.48 4.71 -3.23
N PRO A 113 -14.35 5.61 -2.25
CA PRO A 113 -14.39 7.04 -2.52
C PRO A 113 -13.14 7.50 -3.28
N GLN A 114 -13.27 8.59 -4.03
CA GLN A 114 -12.19 9.26 -4.74
C GLN A 114 -12.29 10.79 -4.58
N PRO A 115 -11.16 11.51 -4.72
CA PRO A 115 -9.80 10.99 -4.80
C PRO A 115 -9.26 10.58 -3.42
N VAL A 116 -8.28 9.66 -3.40
CA VAL A 116 -7.49 9.25 -2.23
C VAL A 116 -6.04 9.66 -2.51
N PRO A 117 -5.63 10.91 -2.19
CA PRO A 117 -4.35 11.44 -2.65
C PRO A 117 -3.16 10.61 -2.13
N ALA A 118 -2.33 10.12 -3.04
CA ALA A 118 -1.25 9.17 -2.72
C ALA A 118 -0.12 9.80 -1.91
N LEU A 119 0.13 11.09 -2.11
CA LEU A 119 1.15 11.84 -1.38
C LEU A 119 0.68 12.35 -0.02
N HIS A 120 -0.60 12.18 0.33
CA HIS A 120 -1.06 12.55 1.66
C HIS A 120 -0.46 11.57 2.70
N PRO A 121 0.15 12.05 3.82
CA PRO A 121 0.84 11.17 4.77
C PRO A 121 -0.02 10.00 5.27
N ALA A 122 -1.29 10.25 5.58
CA ALA A 122 -2.21 9.19 6.04
C ALA A 122 -2.51 8.09 5.00
N ASN A 123 -2.29 8.35 3.71
CA ASN A 123 -2.51 7.39 2.62
C ASN A 123 -1.22 6.75 2.14
N ARG A 124 -0.08 7.39 2.39
CA ARG A 124 1.19 7.06 1.76
C ARG A 124 1.56 5.58 1.91
N THR A 125 1.48 5.06 3.13
CA THR A 125 1.82 3.66 3.42
C THR A 125 0.88 2.65 2.75
N PHE A 126 -0.39 3.01 2.51
CA PHE A 126 -1.30 2.16 1.73
C PHE A 126 -0.86 2.05 0.27
N PHE A 127 -0.45 3.17 -0.34
CA PHE A 127 0.11 3.18 -1.69
C PHE A 127 1.46 2.47 -1.74
N ASP A 128 2.32 2.66 -0.75
CA ASP A 128 3.62 1.98 -0.66
C ASP A 128 3.45 0.46 -0.54
N ALA A 129 2.51 -0.02 0.30
CA ALA A 129 2.15 -1.43 0.38
C ALA A 129 1.57 -1.96 -0.94
N GLY A 130 0.73 -1.18 -1.63
CA GLY A 130 0.20 -1.53 -2.95
C GLY A 130 1.30 -1.65 -4.01
N ARG A 131 2.26 -0.71 -4.05
CA ARG A 131 3.41 -0.78 -4.96
C ARG A 131 4.31 -1.98 -4.67
N GLY A 132 4.62 -2.24 -3.40
CA GLY A 132 5.37 -3.44 -3.00
C GLY A 132 4.64 -4.73 -3.39
N LEU A 133 3.31 -4.76 -3.25
CA LEU A 133 2.50 -5.90 -3.68
C LEU A 133 2.53 -6.09 -5.21
N ALA A 134 2.34 -5.02 -5.99
CA ALA A 134 2.39 -5.10 -7.45
C ALA A 134 3.76 -5.61 -7.93
N TRP A 135 4.84 -5.06 -7.38
CA TRP A 135 6.20 -5.48 -7.71
C TRP A 135 6.46 -6.95 -7.35
N THR A 136 6.11 -7.37 -6.12
CA THR A 136 6.29 -8.78 -5.71
C THR A 136 5.45 -9.75 -6.53
N LEU A 137 4.24 -9.36 -6.94
CA LEU A 137 3.40 -10.17 -7.81
C LEU A 137 4.03 -10.33 -9.20
N ASP A 138 4.53 -9.26 -9.80
CA ASP A 138 5.21 -9.33 -11.10
C ASP A 138 6.49 -10.18 -11.02
N ALA A 139 7.31 -9.98 -9.99
CA ALA A 139 8.52 -10.78 -9.75
C ALA A 139 8.22 -12.29 -9.56
N LEU A 140 7.03 -12.62 -9.05
CA LEU A 140 6.54 -13.99 -8.91
C LEU A 140 5.79 -14.51 -10.16
N GLY A 141 5.80 -13.78 -11.27
CA GLY A 141 5.15 -14.13 -12.53
C GLY A 141 3.61 -14.01 -12.51
N LYS A 142 3.05 -13.31 -11.53
CA LYS A 142 1.59 -13.12 -11.35
C LYS A 142 1.14 -11.78 -11.93
N LYS A 143 1.40 -11.59 -13.22
CA LYS A 143 1.29 -10.30 -13.92
C LYS A 143 -0.11 -9.72 -13.90
N GLU A 144 -1.14 -10.54 -14.13
CA GLU A 144 -2.53 -10.08 -14.14
C GLU A 144 -2.91 -9.49 -12.78
N MET A 145 -2.51 -10.16 -11.69
CA MET A 145 -2.75 -9.66 -10.34
C MET A 145 -1.95 -8.39 -10.03
N ALA A 146 -0.71 -8.28 -10.55
CA ALA A 146 0.09 -7.07 -10.39
C ALA A 146 -0.60 -5.88 -11.07
N LEU A 147 -1.10 -6.07 -12.31
CA LEU A 147 -1.84 -5.06 -13.05
C LEU A 147 -3.12 -4.63 -12.32
N GLU A 148 -3.90 -5.56 -11.78
CA GLU A 148 -5.11 -5.24 -10.99
C GLU A 148 -4.79 -4.32 -9.79
N VAL A 149 -3.65 -4.52 -9.13
CA VAL A 149 -3.21 -3.67 -8.03
C VAL A 149 -2.85 -2.28 -8.54
N VAL A 150 -2.05 -2.18 -9.59
CA VAL A 150 -1.64 -0.89 -10.18
C VAL A 150 -2.84 -0.09 -10.68
N GLU A 151 -3.75 -0.73 -11.40
CA GLU A 151 -4.99 -0.13 -11.90
C GLU A 151 -5.86 0.39 -10.76
N HIS A 152 -5.93 -0.33 -9.64
CA HIS A 152 -6.67 0.14 -8.47
C HIS A 152 -5.99 1.31 -7.76
N LEU A 153 -4.66 1.36 -7.70
CA LEU A 153 -3.95 2.52 -7.15
C LEU A 153 -4.17 3.76 -8.01
N LEU A 154 -4.15 3.63 -9.34
CA LEU A 154 -4.51 4.70 -10.29
C LEU A 154 -5.98 5.12 -10.16
N TYR A 155 -6.89 4.17 -9.91
CA TYR A 155 -8.26 4.50 -9.55
C TYR A 155 -8.29 5.33 -8.26
N CYS A 156 -7.52 5.00 -7.24
CA CYS A 156 -7.50 5.77 -5.99
C CYS A 156 -7.01 7.22 -6.17
N ASP A 157 -5.93 7.42 -6.93
CA ASP A 157 -5.41 8.76 -7.27
C ASP A 157 -5.16 8.91 -8.77
N PRO A 158 -6.17 9.40 -9.52
CA PRO A 158 -6.08 9.54 -10.98
C PRO A 158 -5.05 10.56 -11.47
N ASN A 159 -4.51 11.42 -10.59
CA ASN A 159 -3.44 12.35 -10.96
C ASN A 159 -2.08 11.66 -11.11
N ASP A 160 -2.00 10.39 -10.72
CA ASP A 160 -0.82 9.54 -10.80
C ASP A 160 0.49 10.21 -10.33
N PRO A 161 0.54 10.77 -9.10
CA PRO A 161 1.76 11.42 -8.61
C PRO A 161 2.91 10.43 -8.36
N LEU A 162 2.65 9.13 -8.45
CA LEU A 162 3.62 8.05 -8.29
C LEU A 162 4.08 7.45 -9.63
N ASN A 163 3.59 7.97 -10.76
CA ASN A 163 3.92 7.53 -12.12
C ASN A 163 3.64 6.03 -12.39
N LEU A 164 2.60 5.49 -11.77
CA LEU A 164 2.16 4.10 -11.86
C LEU A 164 1.65 3.71 -13.25
N GLY A 165 1.24 4.68 -14.08
CA GLY A 165 0.87 4.41 -15.47
C GLY A 165 1.99 3.70 -16.25
N THR A 166 3.25 4.08 -15.99
CA THR A 166 4.42 3.45 -16.65
C THR A 166 4.62 1.99 -16.26
N TRP A 167 4.21 1.60 -15.04
CA TRP A 167 4.33 0.22 -14.57
C TRP A 167 3.41 -0.72 -15.34
N ILE A 168 2.25 -0.25 -15.80
CA ILE A 168 1.34 -1.04 -16.64
C ILE A 168 2.04 -1.46 -17.93
N ASP A 169 2.72 -0.52 -18.59
CA ASP A 169 3.44 -0.78 -19.83
C ASP A 169 4.61 -1.74 -19.58
N GLU A 170 5.38 -1.50 -18.52
CA GLU A 170 6.49 -2.37 -18.12
C GLU A 170 6.04 -3.81 -17.84
N ILE A 171 5.02 -4.02 -16.99
CA ILE A 171 4.53 -5.36 -16.64
C ILE A 171 4.00 -6.10 -17.88
N LYS A 172 3.29 -5.40 -18.78
CA LYS A 172 2.75 -5.98 -20.03
C LYS A 172 3.83 -6.33 -21.04
N THR A 173 4.90 -5.54 -21.13
CA THR A 173 5.95 -5.71 -22.14
C THR A 173 7.14 -6.53 -21.65
N ALA A 174 7.34 -6.68 -20.34
CA ALA A 174 8.42 -7.46 -19.76
C ALA A 174 8.40 -8.92 -20.30
N GLY A 175 9.41 -9.28 -21.08
CA GLY A 175 9.57 -10.62 -21.66
C GLY A 175 9.03 -10.80 -23.08
N GLN A 176 8.47 -9.76 -23.72
CA GLN A 176 8.25 -9.77 -25.17
C GLN A 176 9.57 -9.47 -25.88
N GLN A 177 9.90 -10.25 -26.93
CA GLN A 177 11.02 -9.90 -27.80
C GLN A 177 10.71 -8.55 -28.46
N ILE A 178 11.64 -7.59 -28.32
CA ILE A 178 11.63 -6.38 -29.14
C ILE A 178 11.85 -6.84 -30.58
N VAL A 179 10.78 -6.89 -31.38
CA VAL A 179 10.89 -7.17 -32.81
C VAL A 179 11.50 -5.92 -33.46
N ASP A 180 12.73 -6.05 -33.95
CA ASP A 180 13.37 -5.00 -34.74
C ASP A 180 12.61 -4.82 -36.05
N VAL A 181 11.89 -3.71 -36.15
CA VAL A 181 11.11 -3.31 -37.33
C VAL A 181 12.02 -3.07 -38.55
N GLY A 182 13.33 -2.90 -38.36
CA GLY A 182 14.31 -2.82 -39.44
C GLY A 182 14.42 -4.10 -40.28
N SER A 183 14.00 -5.25 -39.75
CA SER A 183 13.97 -6.52 -40.48
C SER A 183 12.71 -6.74 -41.34
N LEU A 184 11.66 -5.93 -41.14
CA LEU A 184 10.40 -6.03 -41.88
C LEU A 184 10.42 -5.32 -43.24
N PHE A 185 11.32 -4.35 -43.42
CA PHE A 185 11.53 -3.66 -44.68
C PHE A 185 12.83 -4.17 -45.31
N GLY A 186 12.73 -5.29 -46.04
CA GLY A 186 13.86 -5.83 -46.81
C GLY A 186 14.46 -4.79 -47.77
N PRO A 187 15.69 -5.01 -48.28
CA PRO A 187 16.43 -4.01 -49.03
C PRO A 187 15.60 -3.51 -50.22
N THR A 188 15.32 -2.20 -50.24
CA THR A 188 14.72 -1.54 -51.40
C THR A 188 15.68 -1.69 -52.57
N SER A 189 15.30 -2.54 -53.51
CA SER A 189 16.01 -2.79 -54.76
C SER A 189 15.90 -1.60 -55.71
#